data_AF-A0A7U6L9F5-F1
#
_entry.id   AF-A0A7U6L9F5-F1
#
_cell.length_a   1.000
_cell.length_b   1.000
_cell.length_c   1.000
_cell.angle_alpha   90.00
_cell.angle_beta   90.00
_cell.angle_gamma   90.00
#
_symmetry.space_group_name_H-M   'P 1'
#
loop_
_entity.id
_entity.type
_entity.pdbx_description
1 polymer ?
#
loop_
_entity_poly.entity_id
_entity_poly.type
_entity_poly.pdbx_seq_one_letter_code
_entity_poly.pdbx_strand_id
1 'polypeptide(L)'
;MFINKYPVFKKGNVLEKEDLDLLRDNPLEVLSLMYSDKSNGIIKGFDLIPNYSERIVTITKGMAKCNGELFWMKEDYIFDMPKQEERYILKLKLVSNIEERKYYVREGRFVLELGENVNEDEIEITRFITREGAELRNDYQNFRDLRRDFNLMEIINTKYSSAHKWGTFHPHVLKLWGKEVSKILIFLI
;
A
#
# COMPACT_ATOMS: atom_id res chain seq x y z
N MET A 1 -31.40 17.60 -0.86
CA MET A 1 -32.01 16.36 -0.34
C MET A 1 -31.17 15.20 -0.87
N PHE A 2 -30.68 14.30 -0.02
CA PHE A 2 -29.96 13.09 -0.45
C PHE A 2 -30.82 11.86 -0.12
N ILE A 3 -30.78 10.83 -0.97
CA ILE A 3 -31.59 9.60 -0.82
C ILE A 3 -30.64 8.40 -0.96
N ASN A 4 -30.57 7.56 0.07
CA ASN A 4 -29.83 6.30 0.02
C ASN A 4 -30.83 5.17 -0.21
N LYS A 5 -30.67 4.42 -1.31
CA LYS A 5 -31.53 3.27 -1.65
C LYS A 5 -30.81 1.97 -1.30
N TYR A 6 -31.55 1.03 -0.72
CA TYR A 6 -31.08 -0.31 -0.43
C TYR A 6 -32.17 -1.31 -0.82
N PRO A 7 -31.83 -2.38 -1.55
CA PRO A 7 -32.80 -3.39 -1.92
C PRO A 7 -33.29 -4.15 -0.68
N VAL A 8 -34.60 -4.41 -0.62
CA VAL A 8 -35.23 -5.17 0.47
C VAL A 8 -35.73 -6.50 -0.08
N PHE A 9 -35.04 -7.57 0.31
CA PHE A 9 -35.39 -8.94 -0.09
C PHE A 9 -36.55 -9.48 0.76
N LYS A 10 -37.73 -9.58 0.15
CA LYS A 10 -38.93 -10.19 0.76
C LYS A 10 -39.51 -11.25 -0.16
N LYS A 11 -40.14 -12.27 0.44
CA LYS A 11 -40.84 -13.31 -0.32
C LYS A 11 -41.88 -12.66 -1.23
N GLY A 12 -41.83 -12.96 -2.52
CA GLY A 12 -42.72 -12.40 -3.54
C GLY A 12 -42.19 -11.16 -4.27
N ASN A 13 -41.07 -10.58 -3.82
CA ASN A 13 -40.40 -9.51 -4.57
C ASN A 13 -39.54 -10.11 -5.70
N VAL A 14 -39.58 -9.48 -6.87
CA VAL A 14 -38.70 -9.79 -8.00
C VAL A 14 -37.44 -8.94 -7.88
N LEU A 15 -36.28 -9.55 -8.16
CA LEU A 15 -35.01 -8.81 -8.22
C LEU A 15 -34.84 -8.17 -9.58
N GLU A 16 -34.70 -6.85 -9.59
CA GLU A 16 -34.46 -6.08 -10.80
C GLU A 16 -32.97 -5.86 -11.03
N LYS A 17 -32.59 -5.42 -12.24
CA LYS A 17 -31.20 -5.12 -12.57
C LYS A 17 -30.67 -4.00 -11.67
N GLU A 18 -31.51 -3.01 -11.40
CA GLU A 18 -31.22 -1.84 -10.58
C GLU A 18 -30.86 -2.23 -9.15
N ASP A 19 -31.48 -3.28 -8.60
CA ASP A 19 -31.13 -3.82 -7.28
C ASP A 19 -29.71 -4.40 -7.27
N LEU A 20 -29.33 -5.11 -8.33
CA LEU A 20 -27.99 -5.70 -8.48
C LEU A 20 -26.93 -4.62 -8.72
N ASP A 21 -27.26 -3.58 -9.48
CA ASP A 21 -26.39 -2.41 -9.68
C ASP A 21 -26.16 -1.69 -8.33
N LEU A 22 -27.21 -1.48 -7.52
CA LEU A 22 -27.08 -0.91 -6.18
C LEU A 22 -26.19 -1.76 -5.27
N LEU A 23 -26.29 -3.08 -5.32
CA LEU A 23 -25.44 -3.97 -4.50
C LEU A 23 -23.98 -3.96 -4.94
N ARG A 24 -23.73 -3.83 -6.25
CA ARG A 24 -22.38 -3.76 -6.82
C ARG A 24 -21.70 -2.44 -6.47
N ASP A 25 -22.39 -1.32 -6.63
CA ASP A 25 -21.77 0.01 -6.62
C ASP A 25 -21.65 0.60 -5.21
N ASN A 26 -22.65 0.38 -4.35
CA ASN A 26 -22.75 0.99 -3.02
C ASN A 26 -21.50 0.75 -2.12
N PRO A 27 -20.92 -0.47 -2.04
CA PRO A 27 -19.69 -0.67 -1.27
C PRO A 27 -18.53 0.21 -1.74
N LEU A 28 -18.33 0.31 -3.06
CA LEU A 28 -17.24 1.09 -3.63
C LEU A 28 -17.50 2.60 -3.51
N GLU A 29 -18.74 3.04 -3.65
CA GLU A 29 -19.14 4.44 -3.44
C GLU A 29 -18.88 4.87 -2.00
N VAL A 30 -19.33 4.08 -1.02
CA VAL A 30 -19.11 4.37 0.40
C VAL A 30 -17.61 4.42 0.72
N LEU A 31 -16.82 3.47 0.22
CA LEU A 31 -15.36 3.49 0.37
C LEU A 31 -14.75 4.74 -0.29
N SER A 32 -15.17 5.09 -1.50
CA SER A 32 -14.66 6.25 -2.23
C SER A 32 -14.95 7.56 -1.47
N LEU A 33 -16.14 7.67 -0.85
CA LEU A 33 -16.49 8.79 0.01
C LEU A 33 -15.66 8.80 1.31
N MET A 34 -15.49 7.66 1.97
CA MET A 34 -14.69 7.55 3.21
C MET A 34 -13.22 7.94 3.01
N TYR A 35 -12.66 7.66 1.83
CA TYR A 35 -11.28 7.99 1.50
C TYR A 35 -11.16 9.22 0.58
N SER A 36 -12.22 9.98 0.35
CA SER A 36 -12.25 11.10 -0.59
C SER A 36 -11.25 12.20 -0.22
N ASP A 37 -11.13 12.50 1.07
CA ASP A 37 -10.23 13.50 1.66
C ASP A 37 -8.77 13.03 1.81
N LYS A 38 -8.47 11.76 1.47
CA LYS A 38 -7.13 11.20 1.64
C LYS A 38 -6.26 11.36 0.40
N SER A 39 -4.96 11.53 0.60
CA SER A 39 -3.95 11.59 -0.46
C SER A 39 -3.73 10.24 -1.14
N ASN A 40 -2.97 10.24 -2.24
CA ASN A 40 -2.41 9.00 -2.79
C ASN A 40 -1.50 8.30 -1.76
N GLY A 41 -1.43 6.97 -1.84
CA GLY A 41 -0.60 6.12 -0.98
C GLY A 41 -1.31 4.85 -0.50
N ILE A 42 -0.59 4.05 0.28
CA ILE A 42 -1.12 2.83 0.91
C ILE A 42 -2.15 3.21 1.98
N ILE A 43 -3.33 2.59 1.94
CA ILE A 43 -4.32 2.73 3.00
C ILE A 43 -4.06 1.69 4.09
N LYS A 44 -3.84 0.44 3.70
CA LYS A 44 -3.60 -0.69 4.62
C LYS A 44 -2.95 -1.87 3.89
N GLY A 45 -2.16 -2.66 4.60
CA GLY A 45 -1.49 -3.85 4.04
C GLY A 45 -0.30 -3.45 3.16
N PHE A 46 0.05 -4.31 2.20
CA PHE A 46 1.32 -4.25 1.47
C PHE A 46 2.53 -4.32 2.41
N ASP A 47 2.38 -5.01 3.53
CA ASP A 47 3.47 -5.24 4.48
C ASP A 47 4.47 -6.22 3.86
N LEU A 48 5.76 -6.02 4.16
CA LEU A 48 6.85 -6.82 3.61
C LEU A 48 7.31 -7.87 4.61
N ILE A 49 7.17 -9.14 4.24
CA ILE A 49 7.59 -10.29 5.03
C ILE A 49 8.74 -10.97 4.27
N PRO A 50 10.01 -10.68 4.62
CA PRO A 50 11.15 -11.32 3.97
C PRO A 50 11.35 -12.76 4.45
N ASN A 51 11.71 -13.65 3.52
CA ASN A 51 12.32 -14.94 3.80
C ASN A 51 13.75 -14.93 3.22
N TYR A 52 14.74 -14.68 4.08
CA TYR A 52 16.14 -14.55 3.67
C TYR A 52 16.77 -15.87 3.20
N SER A 53 16.30 -17.01 3.72
CA SER A 53 16.79 -18.33 3.33
C SER A 53 16.46 -18.65 1.87
N GLU A 54 15.23 -18.32 1.46
CA GLU A 54 14.75 -18.51 0.09
C GLU A 54 15.01 -17.30 -0.80
N ARG A 55 15.49 -16.17 -0.24
CA ARG A 55 15.67 -14.88 -0.91
C ARG A 55 14.39 -14.38 -1.60
N ILE A 56 13.25 -14.55 -0.95
CA ILE A 56 11.95 -14.07 -1.42
C ILE A 56 11.35 -13.06 -0.44
N VAL A 57 10.48 -12.19 -0.94
CA VAL A 57 9.69 -11.27 -0.12
C VAL A 57 8.22 -11.47 -0.43
N THR A 58 7.43 -11.68 0.62
CA THR A 58 5.97 -11.71 0.52
C THR A 58 5.43 -10.31 0.84
N ILE A 59 4.67 -9.76 -0.09
CA ILE A 59 3.89 -8.54 0.06
C ILE A 59 2.47 -8.95 0.44
N THR A 60 2.01 -8.55 1.63
CA THR A 60 0.68 -8.93 2.08
C THR A 60 -0.41 -8.22 1.27
N LYS A 61 -1.56 -8.88 1.16
CA LYS A 61 -2.80 -8.27 0.65
C LYS A 61 -3.04 -6.88 1.25
N GLY A 62 -3.55 -5.96 0.44
CA GLY A 62 -3.60 -4.55 0.81
C GLY A 62 -4.53 -3.71 -0.04
N MET A 63 -4.68 -2.46 0.36
CA MET A 63 -5.48 -1.45 -0.32
C MET A 63 -4.69 -0.15 -0.42
N ALA A 64 -4.77 0.51 -1.57
CA ALA A 64 -4.09 1.76 -1.86
C ALA A 64 -5.02 2.72 -2.59
N LYS A 65 -4.76 4.03 -2.45
CA LYS A 65 -5.40 5.09 -3.23
C LYS A 65 -4.39 5.68 -4.19
N CYS A 66 -4.78 5.82 -5.45
CA CYS A 66 -4.01 6.52 -6.46
C CYS A 66 -4.96 7.24 -7.42
N ASN A 67 -4.66 8.51 -7.72
CA ASN A 67 -5.41 9.34 -8.67
C ASN A 67 -6.92 9.37 -8.42
N GLY A 68 -7.32 9.41 -7.15
CA GLY A 68 -8.73 9.45 -6.74
C GLY A 68 -9.41 8.09 -6.68
N GLU A 69 -8.75 7.01 -7.10
CA GLU A 69 -9.31 5.67 -7.15
C GLU A 69 -8.71 4.72 -6.11
N LEU A 70 -9.52 3.72 -5.74
CA LEU A 70 -9.15 2.69 -4.76
C LEU A 70 -8.78 1.39 -5.47
N PHE A 71 -7.62 0.83 -5.10
CA PHE A 71 -7.09 -0.42 -5.59
C PHE A 71 -6.92 -1.37 -4.43
N TRP A 72 -7.24 -2.65 -4.62
CA TRP A 72 -7.02 -3.68 -3.61
C TRP A 72 -6.44 -4.95 -4.22
N MET A 73 -5.53 -5.55 -3.48
CA MET A 73 -4.95 -6.86 -3.75
C MET A 73 -5.47 -7.82 -2.68
N LYS A 74 -6.12 -8.92 -3.08
CA LYS A 74 -6.76 -9.87 -2.14
C LYS A 74 -5.83 -10.98 -1.66
N GLU A 75 -4.92 -11.39 -2.52
CA GLU A 75 -3.94 -12.45 -2.27
C GLU A 75 -2.56 -11.84 -2.09
N ASP A 76 -1.69 -12.51 -1.33
CA ASP A 76 -0.32 -12.05 -1.14
C ASP A 76 0.47 -12.21 -2.45
N TYR A 77 1.42 -11.30 -2.69
CA TYR A 77 2.31 -11.34 -3.84
C TYR A 77 3.72 -11.69 -3.40
N ILE A 78 4.35 -12.64 -4.08
CA ILE A 78 5.71 -13.09 -3.77
C ILE A 78 6.62 -12.72 -4.92
N PHE A 79 7.79 -12.18 -4.61
CA PHE A 79 8.84 -11.94 -5.59
C PHE A 79 10.23 -12.29 -5.06
N ASP A 80 11.14 -12.58 -5.98
CA ASP A 80 12.54 -12.85 -5.68
C ASP A 80 13.30 -11.55 -5.38
N MET A 81 14.11 -11.57 -4.34
CA MET A 81 15.04 -10.48 -4.03
C MET A 81 16.07 -10.35 -5.17
N PRO A 82 16.46 -9.11 -5.55
CA PRO A 82 17.49 -8.90 -6.55
C PRO A 82 18.82 -9.57 -6.13
N LYS A 83 19.52 -10.13 -7.12
CA LYS A 83 20.79 -10.86 -6.91
C LYS A 83 22.03 -9.99 -7.15
N GLN A 84 21.96 -9.10 -8.15
CA GLN A 84 23.05 -8.19 -8.48
C GLN A 84 23.11 -7.06 -7.47
N GLU A 85 24.34 -6.65 -7.11
CA GLU A 85 24.60 -5.49 -6.27
C GLU A 85 24.22 -4.20 -6.98
N GLU A 86 23.11 -3.61 -6.55
CA GLU A 86 22.68 -2.31 -7.03
C GLU A 86 21.59 -1.76 -6.10
N ARG A 87 21.15 -0.53 -6.38
CA ARG A 87 19.93 0.02 -5.81
C ARG A 87 18.71 -0.29 -6.67
N TYR A 88 17.74 -0.97 -6.09
CA TYR A 88 16.46 -1.25 -6.74
C TYR A 88 15.34 -0.54 -6.00
N ILE A 89 14.31 -0.19 -6.75
CA ILE A 89 13.04 0.29 -6.23
C ILE A 89 11.94 -0.69 -6.64
N LEU A 90 11.13 -1.09 -5.66
CA LEU A 90 9.91 -1.84 -5.91
C LEU A 90 8.73 -0.87 -5.84
N LYS A 91 7.96 -0.85 -6.92
CA LYS A 91 6.82 0.04 -7.10
C LYS A 91 5.55 -0.74 -7.34
N LEU A 92 4.44 -0.19 -6.89
CA LEU A 92 3.11 -0.61 -7.28
C LEU A 92 2.57 0.39 -8.31
N LYS A 93 2.51 -0.03 -9.57
CA LYS A 93 1.89 0.72 -10.66
C LYS A 93 0.40 0.43 -10.70
N LEU A 94 -0.43 1.46 -10.69
CA LEU A 94 -1.88 1.35 -10.59
C LEU A 94 -2.53 1.96 -11.82
N VAL A 95 -3.23 1.13 -12.60
CA VAL A 95 -3.86 1.52 -13.86
C VAL A 95 -5.34 1.16 -13.81
N SER A 96 -6.19 2.11 -14.14
CA SER A 96 -7.61 1.89 -14.30
C SER A 96 -7.99 2.06 -15.76
N ASN A 97 -8.52 1.00 -16.36
CA ASN A 97 -9.02 1.02 -17.73
C ASN A 97 -10.52 0.72 -17.73
N ILE A 98 -11.28 1.61 -18.38
CA ILE A 98 -12.71 1.45 -18.64
C ILE A 98 -12.86 0.99 -20.09
N GLU A 99 -12.34 -0.18 -20.46
CA GLU A 99 -12.32 -0.56 -21.89
C GLU A 99 -12.97 -1.90 -22.25
N GLU A 100 -13.45 -2.68 -21.29
CA GLU A 100 -14.34 -3.79 -21.62
C GLU A 100 -15.77 -3.47 -21.22
N ARG A 101 -16.68 -3.39 -22.21
CA ARG A 101 -18.13 -3.16 -22.00
C ARG A 101 -18.79 -4.13 -21.01
N LYS A 102 -18.08 -5.15 -20.54
CA LYS A 102 -18.51 -6.16 -19.58
C LYS A 102 -17.95 -5.95 -18.15
N TYR A 103 -16.82 -5.26 -17.97
CA TYR A 103 -16.15 -5.13 -16.68
C TYR A 103 -15.40 -3.79 -16.51
N TYR A 104 -15.42 -3.24 -15.30
CA TYR A 104 -14.46 -2.23 -14.87
C TYR A 104 -13.18 -2.93 -14.43
N VAL A 105 -12.03 -2.61 -15.05
CA VAL A 105 -10.75 -3.23 -14.72
C VAL A 105 -9.85 -2.22 -14.02
N ARG A 106 -9.47 -2.56 -12.79
CA ARG A 106 -8.39 -1.90 -12.05
C ARG A 106 -7.25 -2.89 -11.90
N GLU A 107 -6.12 -2.55 -12.49
CA GLU A 107 -4.92 -3.37 -12.51
C GLU A 107 -3.86 -2.76 -11.59
N GLY A 108 -3.30 -3.59 -10.70
CA GLY A 108 -2.10 -3.27 -9.95
C GLY A 108 -0.97 -4.18 -10.37
N ARG A 109 0.19 -3.61 -10.69
CA ARG A 109 1.39 -4.36 -11.08
C ARG A 109 2.59 -3.95 -10.23
N PHE A 110 3.29 -4.93 -9.68
CA PHE A 110 4.58 -4.68 -9.05
C PHE A 110 5.67 -4.60 -10.11
N VAL A 111 6.51 -3.58 -10.01
CA VAL A 111 7.64 -3.35 -10.91
C VAL A 111 8.89 -3.16 -10.06
N LEU A 112 9.87 -4.03 -10.25
CA LEU A 112 11.20 -3.91 -9.64
C LEU A 112 12.15 -3.36 -10.72
N GLU A 113 12.74 -2.21 -10.47
CA GLU A 113 13.65 -1.55 -11.41
C GLU A 113 14.84 -0.89 -10.71
N LEU A 114 15.84 -0.51 -11.51
CA LEU A 114 17.02 0.19 -11.02
C LEU A 114 16.73 1.68 -10.79
N GLY A 115 17.34 2.23 -9.74
CA GLY A 115 17.24 3.65 -9.40
C GLY A 115 16.17 3.96 -8.35
N GLU A 116 15.71 5.22 -8.35
CA GLU A 116 14.92 5.79 -7.25
C GLU A 116 13.73 6.67 -7.71
N ASN A 117 13.48 6.73 -9.01
CA ASN A 117 12.41 7.57 -9.58
C ASN A 117 11.06 6.94 -9.30
N VAL A 118 10.01 7.73 -9.08
CA VAL A 118 8.63 7.25 -8.90
C VAL A 118 7.70 8.18 -9.66
N ASN A 119 6.83 7.63 -10.49
CA ASN A 119 5.84 8.40 -11.25
C ASN A 119 4.60 8.71 -10.39
N GLU A 120 3.76 9.65 -10.84
CA GLU A 120 2.55 10.06 -10.09
C GLU A 120 1.50 8.93 -9.96
N ASP A 121 1.47 8.00 -10.93
CA ASP A 121 0.62 6.80 -10.97
C ASP A 121 1.24 5.58 -10.27
N GLU A 122 2.36 5.79 -9.57
CA GLU A 122 3.12 4.74 -8.89
C GLU A 122 3.19 5.01 -7.38
N ILE A 123 3.18 3.93 -6.60
CA ILE A 123 3.46 3.97 -5.17
C ILE A 123 4.74 3.21 -4.92
N GLU A 124 5.73 3.88 -4.31
CA GLU A 124 6.92 3.21 -3.81
C GLU A 124 6.55 2.27 -2.66
N ILE A 125 6.89 0.99 -2.80
CA ILE A 125 6.66 -0.03 -1.77
C ILE A 125 7.90 -0.16 -0.90
N THR A 126 9.08 -0.27 -1.50
CA THR A 126 10.36 -0.34 -0.80
C THR A 126 11.53 -0.10 -1.74
N ARG A 127 12.70 0.19 -1.17
CA ARG A 127 14.00 0.16 -1.87
C ARG A 127 14.84 -0.98 -1.35
N PHE A 128 15.61 -1.58 -2.25
CA PHE A 128 16.61 -2.59 -1.94
C PHE A 128 17.99 -2.01 -2.20
N ILE A 129 18.88 -2.20 -1.23
CA ILE A 129 20.32 -1.97 -1.40
C ILE A 129 21.02 -3.31 -1.22
N THR A 130 21.43 -3.93 -2.32
CA THR A 130 22.15 -5.21 -2.31
C THR A 130 23.66 -4.97 -2.41
N ARG A 131 24.45 -5.66 -1.57
CA ARG A 131 25.93 -5.61 -1.52
C ARG A 131 26.51 -6.99 -1.23
N GLU A 132 27.71 -7.31 -1.74
CA GLU A 132 28.39 -8.58 -1.42
C GLU A 132 28.68 -8.69 0.07
N GLY A 133 28.54 -9.90 0.62
CA GLY A 133 28.84 -10.17 2.02
C GLY A 133 27.84 -9.61 3.03
N ALA A 134 26.73 -9.04 2.56
CA ALA A 134 25.67 -8.51 3.39
C ALA A 134 24.58 -9.56 3.70
N GLU A 135 24.29 -9.78 4.98
CA GLU A 135 22.98 -10.32 5.36
C GLU A 135 21.94 -9.22 5.21
N LEU A 136 20.93 -9.43 4.36
CA LEU A 136 19.73 -8.59 4.36
C LEU A 136 19.08 -8.69 5.74
N ARG A 137 18.87 -7.55 6.39
CA ARG A 137 18.21 -7.48 7.69
C ARG A 137 17.04 -6.51 7.58
N ASN A 138 16.01 -6.73 8.39
CA ASN A 138 14.83 -5.86 8.49
C ASN A 138 14.43 -5.72 9.97
N ASP A 139 15.43 -5.76 10.85
CA ASP A 139 15.29 -5.72 12.30
C ASP A 139 15.45 -4.29 12.82
N TYR A 140 14.57 -3.39 12.40
CA TYR A 140 14.53 -2.05 12.95
C TYR A 140 14.14 -2.10 14.44
N GLN A 141 15.11 -1.88 15.34
CA GLN A 141 14.87 -1.85 16.78
C GLN A 141 14.54 -0.44 17.26
N ASN A 142 15.16 0.56 16.65
CA ASN A 142 14.99 1.96 16.99
C ASN A 142 14.94 2.86 15.74
N PHE A 143 14.54 4.11 15.90
CA PHE A 143 14.39 5.05 14.78
C PHE A 143 15.72 5.34 14.06
N ARG A 144 16.87 5.28 14.75
CA ARG A 144 18.18 5.51 14.12
C ARG A 144 18.58 4.38 13.18
N ASP A 145 18.03 3.17 13.37
CA ASP A 145 18.28 2.03 12.49
C ASP A 145 17.71 2.23 11.08
N LEU A 146 16.76 3.16 10.91
CA LEU A 146 16.24 3.52 9.59
C LEU A 146 17.31 4.18 8.71
N ARG A 147 18.32 4.86 9.28
CA ARG A 147 19.36 5.59 8.53
C ARG A 147 20.56 4.70 8.15
N ARG A 148 20.44 3.38 8.17
CA ARG A 148 21.57 2.50 7.85
C ARG A 148 21.78 2.49 6.33
N ASP A 149 22.96 2.91 5.89
CA ASP A 149 23.28 3.10 4.47
C ASP A 149 23.36 1.80 3.66
N PHE A 150 23.35 0.62 4.32
CA PHE A 150 23.58 -0.69 3.70
C PHE A 150 22.62 -1.76 4.24
N ASN A 151 22.29 -2.72 3.36
CA ASN A 151 21.75 -4.05 3.69
C ASN A 151 20.29 -4.09 4.17
N LEU A 152 19.40 -3.43 3.42
CA LEU A 152 18.07 -3.12 3.95
C LEU A 152 17.00 -3.09 2.87
N MET A 153 15.82 -3.57 3.24
CA MET A 153 14.55 -3.18 2.61
C MET A 153 14.09 -1.89 3.27
N GLU A 154 14.28 -0.77 2.60
CA GLU A 154 13.93 0.54 3.14
C GLU A 154 12.45 0.83 2.94
N ILE A 155 11.79 1.31 4.00
CA ILE A 155 10.35 1.67 4.00
C ILE A 155 10.11 3.16 4.24
N ILE A 156 11.17 3.97 4.27
CA ILE A 156 11.12 5.38 4.69
C ILE A 156 10.31 6.22 3.71
N ASN A 157 10.47 5.93 2.42
CA ASN A 157 9.82 6.67 1.34
C ASN A 157 8.46 6.07 0.94
N THR A 158 8.07 4.94 1.52
CA THR A 158 6.76 4.32 1.34
C THR A 158 5.67 5.24 1.88
N LYS A 159 4.86 5.79 0.97
CA LYS A 159 3.79 6.74 1.31
C LYS A 159 2.52 6.01 1.70
N TYR A 160 2.04 6.32 2.90
CA TYR A 160 0.70 5.96 3.33
C TYR A 160 -0.28 7.11 3.10
N SER A 161 -1.50 6.76 2.73
CA SER A 161 -2.60 7.68 2.50
C SER A 161 -2.98 8.36 3.81
N SER A 162 -3.15 9.69 3.79
CA SER A 162 -3.55 10.47 4.96
C SER A 162 -4.39 11.67 4.54
N ALA A 163 -5.00 12.39 5.48
CA ALA A 163 -5.72 13.62 5.17
C ALA A 163 -4.81 14.77 4.70
N HIS A 164 -3.49 14.62 4.87
CA HIS A 164 -2.52 15.61 4.43
C HIS A 164 -2.15 15.37 2.96
N LYS A 165 -2.01 16.44 2.17
CA LYS A 165 -1.77 16.35 0.72
C LYS A 165 -0.53 15.52 0.31
N TRP A 166 0.47 15.42 1.18
CA TRP A 166 1.70 14.66 0.94
C TRP A 166 1.63 13.21 1.43
N GLY A 167 0.51 12.78 2.02
CA GLY A 167 0.39 11.51 2.72
C GLY A 167 1.04 11.53 4.09
N THR A 168 1.42 10.35 4.56
CA THR A 168 2.14 10.12 5.82
C THR A 168 3.19 9.03 5.64
N PHE A 169 4.11 8.94 6.60
CA PHE A 169 5.12 7.90 6.62
C PHE A 169 4.53 6.52 6.90
N HIS A 170 5.29 5.49 6.57
CA HIS A 170 5.01 4.13 6.97
C HIS A 170 4.69 4.03 8.48
N PRO A 171 3.60 3.37 8.92
CA PRO A 171 3.21 3.31 10.33
C PRO A 171 4.30 2.77 11.27
N HIS A 172 5.09 1.81 10.79
CA HIS A 172 6.26 1.31 11.53
C HIS A 172 7.31 2.40 11.81
N VAL A 173 7.60 3.28 10.85
CA VAL A 173 8.53 4.41 11.02
C VAL A 173 8.01 5.35 12.12
N LEU A 174 6.72 5.69 12.08
CA LEU A 174 6.09 6.54 13.11
C LEU A 174 6.08 5.87 14.49
N LYS A 175 5.89 4.55 14.54
CA LYS A 175 5.96 3.77 15.79
C LYS A 175 7.37 3.80 16.39
N LEU A 176 8.41 3.63 15.57
CA LEU A 176 9.81 3.73 16.02
C LEU A 176 10.12 5.15 16.53
N TRP A 177 9.66 6.17 15.81
CA TRP A 177 9.81 7.57 16.22
C TRP A 177 9.12 7.84 17.57
N GLY A 178 7.87 7.41 17.72
CA GLY A 178 7.11 7.57 18.97
C GLY A 178 7.79 6.89 20.16
N LYS A 179 8.37 5.69 19.97
CA LYS A 179 9.16 4.99 21.00
C LYS A 179 10.41 5.75 21.42
N GLU A 180 11.11 6.40 20.49
CA GLU A 180 12.30 7.18 20.82
C GLU A 180 11.92 8.45 21.59
N VAL A 181 10.89 9.15 21.15
CA VAL A 181 10.41 10.38 21.81
C VAL A 181 9.86 10.08 23.22
N SER A 182 9.18 8.94 23.42
CA SER A 182 8.67 8.55 24.75
C SER A 182 9.78 8.33 25.78
N LYS A 183 10.98 7.88 25.36
CA LYS A 183 12.12 7.73 26.28
C LYS A 183 12.62 9.08 26.79
N ILE A 184 12.52 10.12 25.98
CA ILE A 184 12.98 11.48 26.31
C ILE A 184 11.96 12.19 27.20
N LEU A 185 10.66 12.01 26.94
CA LEU A 185 9.58 12.63 27.73
C LEU A 185 9.53 12.14 29.19
N ILE A 186 9.98 10.91 29.47
CA ILE A 186 10.08 10.39 30.85
C ILE A 186 11.10 11.16 31.70
N PHE A 187 12.06 11.88 31.10
CA PHE A 187 13.00 12.73 31.84
C PHE A 187 12.50 14.16 32.08
N LEU A 188 11.31 14.51 31.58
CA LEU A 188 10.71 15.85 31.70
C LEU A 188 9.49 15.88 32.65
N ILE A 189 9.14 14.75 33.28
CA ILE A 189 8.10 14.61 34.30
C ILE A 189 8.77 14.13 35.59
#